data_AF-A0ABD3APP8-F1
#
_entry.id   AF-A0ABD3APP8-F1
#
_cell.length_a   1.000
_cell.length_b   1.000
_cell.length_c   1.000
_cell.angle_alpha   90.00
_cell.angle_beta   90.00
_cell.angle_gamma   90.00
#
_symmetry.space_group_name_H-M   'P 1'
#
loop_
_entity.id
_entity.type
_entity.pdbx_description
1 polymer ?
#
loop_
_entity_poly.entity_id
_entity_poly.type
_entity_poly.pdbx_seq_one_letter_code
_entity_poly.pdbx_strand_id
1 'polypeptide(L)'
;MKSKDKISLTHEVVVGLVDEAEKLIDRLIRGSSNLEIIPIIGMPGLGKTTLAKKLYRNPSVLHPFHIHFWCSVSHVYNKKNLLLQFLCDEGKHYFKSCIKI
;
A
#
# COMPACT_ATOMS: atom_id res chain seq x y z
N MET A 1 -21.09 -8.73 -28.43
CA MET A 1 -21.02 -7.42 -27.75
C MET A 1 -21.29 -7.64 -26.27
N LYS A 2 -20.24 -7.67 -25.42
CA LYS A 2 -20.40 -7.77 -23.96
C LYS A 2 -19.58 -6.66 -23.29
N SER A 3 -20.26 -6.05 -22.32
CA SER A 3 -19.91 -4.97 -21.41
C SER A 3 -18.42 -4.82 -21.12
N LYS A 4 -17.88 -3.62 -21.34
CA LYS A 4 -16.65 -3.16 -20.69
C LYS A 4 -17.06 -2.69 -19.31
N ASP A 5 -16.75 -3.47 -18.29
CA ASP A 5 -16.84 -3.04 -16.90
C ASP A 5 -15.91 -1.83 -16.73
N LYS A 6 -16.54 -0.66 -16.69
CA LYS A 6 -15.90 0.63 -16.47
C LYS A 6 -15.46 0.64 -15.01
N ILE A 7 -14.26 0.11 -14.74
CA ILE A 7 -13.57 0.38 -13.48
C ILE A 7 -13.43 1.90 -13.43
N SER A 8 -14.26 2.53 -12.62
CA SER A 8 -14.16 3.94 -12.27
C SER A 8 -12.80 4.11 -11.59
N LEU A 9 -11.79 4.47 -12.40
CA LEU A 9 -10.53 5.01 -11.94
C LEU A 9 -10.84 6.33 -11.22
N THR A 10 -11.22 6.23 -9.94
CA THR A 10 -11.25 7.40 -9.07
C THR A 10 -9.81 7.86 -8.96
N HIS A 11 -9.44 8.83 -9.80
CA HIS A 11 -8.20 9.56 -9.66
C HIS A 11 -8.35 10.39 -8.37
N GLU A 12 -8.04 9.77 -7.23
CA GLU A 12 -7.96 10.50 -5.96
C GLU A 12 -6.84 11.52 -6.14
N VAL A 13 -7.22 12.78 -6.38
CA VAL A 13 -6.27 13.88 -6.57
C VAL A 13 -5.65 14.18 -5.21
N VAL A 14 -4.48 13.57 -4.97
CA VAL A 14 -3.68 13.84 -3.77
C VAL A 14 -2.81 15.07 -4.02
N VAL A 15 -3.26 16.22 -3.53
CA VAL A 15 -2.49 17.49 -3.53
C VAL A 15 -1.65 17.60 -2.25
N GLY A 16 -0.48 18.24 -2.33
CA GLY A 16 0.37 18.53 -1.17
C GLY A 16 1.17 17.35 -0.59
N LEU A 17 1.10 16.16 -1.19
CA LEU A 17 1.93 14.98 -0.85
C LEU A 17 2.67 14.46 -2.09
N VAL A 18 2.90 15.31 -3.08
CA VAL A 18 3.52 14.91 -4.36
C VAL A 18 5.01 14.68 -4.14
N ASP A 19 5.69 15.65 -3.57
CA ASP A 19 7.15 15.61 -3.32
C ASP A 19 7.54 14.47 -2.37
N GLU A 20 6.75 14.24 -1.32
CA GLU A 20 6.94 13.13 -0.37
C GLU A 20 6.73 11.79 -1.06
N ALA A 21 5.74 11.68 -1.94
CA ALA A 21 5.50 10.47 -2.70
C ALA A 21 6.67 10.18 -3.64
N GLU A 22 7.16 11.18 -4.38
CA GLU A 22 8.27 11.02 -5.31
C GLU A 22 9.56 10.58 -4.60
N LYS A 23 9.90 11.19 -3.46
CA LYS A 23 11.05 10.78 -2.64
C LYS A 23 10.95 9.33 -2.18
N LEU A 24 9.75 8.91 -1.76
CA LEU A 24 9.52 7.53 -1.32
C LEU A 24 9.53 6.54 -2.49
N ILE A 25 9.01 6.92 -3.66
CA ILE A 25 9.10 6.11 -4.88
C ILE A 25 10.56 5.90 -5.28
N ASP A 26 11.37 6.95 -5.32
CA ASP A 26 12.80 6.85 -5.65
C ASP A 26 13.52 5.91 -4.67
N ARG A 27 13.26 6.04 -3.36
CA ARG A 27 13.83 5.13 -2.35
C ARG A 27 13.39 3.68 -2.54
N LEU A 28 12.10 3.44 -2.81
CA LEU A 28 11.56 2.09 -3.04
C LEU A 28 12.13 1.44 -4.31
N ILE A 29 12.33 2.21 -5.38
CA ILE A 29 12.89 1.72 -6.65
C ILE A 29 14.38 1.44 -6.52
N ARG A 30 15.14 2.31 -5.85
CA ARG A 30 16.56 2.08 -5.58
C ARG A 30 16.76 0.83 -4.74
N GLY A 31 15.86 0.59 -3.79
CA GLY A 31 15.89 -0.57 -2.91
C GLY A 31 17.11 -0.60 -2.00
N SER A 32 17.29 -1.72 -1.31
CA SER A 32 18.40 -2.01 -0.42
C SER A 32 18.85 -3.45 -0.63
N SER A 33 20.13 -3.75 -0.41
CA SER A 33 20.64 -5.12 -0.43
C SER A 33 20.10 -5.97 0.73
N ASN A 34 19.52 -5.33 1.74
CA ASN A 34 18.93 -5.95 2.92
C ASN A 34 17.45 -5.57 3.07
N LEU A 35 16.75 -6.24 3.99
CA LEU A 35 15.40 -5.87 4.37
C LEU A 35 15.34 -4.41 4.86
N GLU A 36 14.51 -3.60 4.23
CA GLU A 36 14.31 -2.19 4.60
C GLU A 36 12.87 -1.95 5.08
N ILE A 37 12.72 -1.18 6.16
CA ILE A 37 11.43 -0.74 6.69
C ILE A 37 11.33 0.78 6.57
N ILE A 38 10.27 1.27 5.92
CA ILE A 38 10.04 2.69 5.70
C ILE A 38 8.77 3.12 6.43
N PRO A 39 8.87 3.67 7.66
CA PRO A 39 7.70 4.12 8.42
C PRO A 39 7.18 5.47 7.91
N ILE A 40 5.86 5.64 7.85
CA ILE A 40 5.19 6.92 7.58
C ILE A 40 4.56 7.40 8.89
N ILE A 41 5.20 8.35 9.57
CA ILE A 41 4.82 8.83 10.90
C ILE A 41 4.25 10.25 10.80
N GLY A 42 3.33 10.62 11.70
CA GLY A 42 2.78 11.96 11.80
C GLY A 42 1.44 11.99 12.53
N MET A 43 0.89 13.19 12.74
CA MET A 43 -0.40 13.37 13.42
C MET A 43 -1.58 12.71 12.68
N PRO A 44 -2.66 12.35 13.39
CA PRO A 44 -3.93 11.97 12.76
C PRO A 44 -4.39 13.03 11.74
N GLY A 45 -5.01 12.60 10.64
CA GLY A 45 -5.54 13.53 9.62
C GLY A 45 -4.54 14.04 8.58
N LEU A 46 -3.22 13.86 8.75
CA LEU A 46 -2.21 14.32 7.77
C LEU A 46 -2.13 13.52 6.45
N GLY A 47 -3.07 12.62 6.20
CA GLY A 47 -3.08 11.86 4.94
C GLY A 47 -2.00 10.78 4.83
N LYS A 48 -1.41 10.31 5.94
CA LYS A 48 -0.46 9.16 5.94
C LYS A 48 -1.03 7.94 5.23
N THR A 49 -2.30 7.65 5.53
CA THR A 49 -3.04 6.55 4.89
C THR A 49 -3.21 6.77 3.38
N THR A 50 -3.32 8.03 2.98
CA THR A 50 -3.44 8.43 1.58
C THR A 50 -2.10 8.31 0.85
N LEU A 51 -1.00 8.70 1.49
CA LEU A 51 0.34 8.62 0.93
C LEU A 51 0.74 7.17 0.61
N ALA A 52 0.66 6.24 1.56
CA ALA A 52 1.06 4.86 1.24
C ALA A 52 0.09 4.15 0.27
N LYS A 53 -1.19 4.55 0.19
CA LYS A 53 -2.08 4.09 -0.89
C LYS A 53 -1.62 4.57 -2.26
N LYS A 54 -1.18 5.82 -2.36
CA LYS A 54 -0.62 6.40 -3.60
C LYS A 54 0.64 5.66 -4.03
N LEU A 55 1.53 5.33 -3.08
CA LEU A 55 2.73 4.52 -3.34
C LEU A 55 2.39 3.11 -3.81
N TYR A 56 1.50 2.41 -3.09
CA TYR A 56 1.11 1.04 -3.41
C TYR A 56 0.42 0.91 -4.77
N ARG A 57 -0.29 1.95 -5.22
CA ARG A 57 -0.94 1.98 -6.55
C ARG A 57 0.00 2.42 -7.67
N ASN A 58 1.23 2.85 -7.37
CA ASN A 58 2.16 3.33 -8.38
C ASN A 58 2.78 2.13 -9.12
N PRO A 59 2.62 2.01 -10.45
CA PRO A 59 3.20 0.90 -11.21
C PRO A 59 4.72 0.79 -11.08
N SER A 60 5.44 1.91 -10.98
CA SER A 60 6.89 1.93 -10.81
C SER A 60 7.34 1.32 -9.48
N VAL A 61 6.46 1.37 -8.46
CA VAL A 61 6.68 0.69 -7.18
C VAL A 61 6.26 -0.78 -7.29
N LEU A 62 5.21 -1.12 -8.03
CA LEU A 62 4.71 -2.50 -8.13
C LEU A 62 5.50 -3.40 -9.09
N HIS A 63 6.16 -2.88 -10.11
CA HIS A 63 6.86 -3.73 -11.07
C HIS A 63 8.10 -4.43 -10.51
N PRO A 64 8.94 -3.80 -9.65
CA PRO A 64 10.17 -4.42 -9.16
C PRO A 64 9.96 -5.58 -8.17
N PHE A 65 8.84 -5.67 -7.45
CA PHE A 65 8.64 -6.74 -6.49
C PHE A 65 7.73 -7.84 -7.04
N HIS A 66 8.11 -9.09 -6.82
CA HIS A 66 7.31 -10.24 -7.27
C HIS A 66 6.05 -10.44 -6.42
N ILE A 67 6.10 -9.99 -5.16
CA ILE A 67 5.07 -10.22 -4.17
C ILE A 67 4.82 -8.91 -3.43
N HIS A 68 3.55 -8.53 -3.31
CA HIS A 68 3.12 -7.38 -2.53
C HIS A 68 1.88 -7.73 -1.75
N PHE A 69 1.82 -7.24 -0.52
CA PHE A 69 0.63 -7.39 0.32
C PHE A 69 0.25 -6.06 0.93
N TRP A 70 -1.05 -5.90 1.13
CA TRP A 70 -1.65 -4.79 1.82
C TRP A 70 -2.66 -5.34 2.84
N CYS A 71 -2.24 -5.53 4.08
CA CYS A 71 -3.16 -5.88 5.17
C CYS A 71 -3.83 -4.63 5.73
N SER A 72 -4.78 -4.78 6.68
CA SER A 72 -5.22 -3.85 7.76
C SER A 72 -4.94 -4.47 9.12
N VAL A 73 -4.52 -3.70 10.13
CA VAL A 73 -4.21 -4.18 11.48
C VAL A 73 -4.90 -3.26 12.47
N SER A 74 -5.90 -3.80 13.15
CA SER A 74 -6.59 -3.15 14.27
C SER A 74 -5.70 -3.10 15.51
N HIS A 75 -6.09 -2.25 16.48
CA HIS A 75 -5.39 -2.12 17.77
C HIS A 75 -5.20 -3.47 18.46
N VAL A 76 -6.23 -4.31 18.44
CA VAL A 76 -6.16 -5.71 18.86
C VAL A 76 -5.94 -6.56 17.62
N TYR A 77 -4.84 -7.30 17.56
CA TYR A 77 -4.56 -8.23 16.48
C TYR A 77 -3.80 -9.45 16.99
N ASN A 78 -3.97 -10.59 16.33
CA ASN A 78 -3.24 -11.81 16.63
C ASN A 78 -2.12 -12.01 15.59
N LYS A 79 -0.87 -12.10 16.04
CA LYS A 79 0.31 -12.23 15.17
C LYS A 79 0.26 -13.47 14.29
N LYS A 80 -0.14 -14.63 14.85
CA LYS A 80 -0.24 -15.88 14.10
C LYS A 80 -1.26 -15.77 12.99
N ASN A 81 -2.45 -15.23 13.29
CA ASN A 81 -3.50 -15.07 12.30
C ASN A 81 -3.09 -14.09 11.19
N LEU A 82 -2.41 -12.99 11.53
CA LEU A 82 -1.91 -12.03 10.53
C LEU A 82 -0.86 -12.65 9.60
N LEU A 83 0.07 -13.46 10.16
CA LEU A 83 1.06 -14.18 9.35
C LEU A 83 0.40 -15.23 8.45
N LEU A 84 -0.57 -15.98 8.97
CA LEU A 84 -1.33 -16.94 8.17
C LEU A 84 -2.11 -16.26 7.03
N GLN A 85 -2.64 -15.06 7.27
CA GLN A 85 -3.27 -14.27 6.21
C GLN A 85 -2.29 -13.92 5.08
N PHE A 86 -1.02 -13.60 5.39
CA PHE A 86 -0.03 -13.34 4.33
C PHE A 86 0.45 -14.59 3.61
N LEU A 87 0.56 -15.73 4.32
CA LEU A 87 1.11 -16.97 3.78
C LEU A 87 0.08 -17.82 3.02
N CYS A 88 -1.21 -17.71 3.37
CA CYS A 88 -2.28 -18.57 2.85
C CYS A 88 -3.20 -17.85 1.85
N ASP A 89 -2.85 -16.65 1.37
CA ASP A 89 -3.71 -15.89 0.47
C ASP A 89 -3.71 -16.48 -0.95
N GLU A 90 -4.67 -17.39 -1.20
CA GLU A 90 -5.16 -17.79 -2.51
C GLU A 90 -6.35 -16.87 -2.90
N GLY A 91 -6.06 -15.59 -3.13
CA GLY A 91 -6.82 -14.72 -4.04
C GLY A 91 -8.31 -14.44 -3.75
N LYS A 92 -8.83 -14.60 -2.54
CA LYS A 92 -10.23 -14.23 -2.26
C LYS A 92 -10.40 -13.73 -0.86
N HIS A 93 -10.31 -12.41 -0.64
CA HIS A 93 -11.05 -11.72 0.42
C HIS A 93 -10.89 -10.19 0.30
N TYR A 94 -11.96 -9.50 -0.10
CA TYR A 94 -12.06 -8.03 -0.14
C TYR A 94 -11.91 -7.46 1.28
N PHE A 95 -10.78 -6.87 1.62
CA PHE A 95 -10.62 -6.19 2.91
C PHE A 95 -9.95 -4.83 2.79
N LYS A 96 -10.66 -3.82 3.31
CA LYS A 96 -10.24 -2.43 3.41
C LYS A 96 -9.09 -2.28 4.42
N SER A 97 -7.88 -2.22 3.86
CA SER A 97 -6.81 -1.24 4.13
C SER A 97 -6.11 -1.12 5.50
N CYS A 98 -4.80 -1.39 5.57
CA CYS A 98 -3.84 -0.83 6.55
C CYS A 98 -2.93 0.14 5.86
N ILE A 99 -2.80 1.26 6.53
CA ILE A 99 -1.50 1.78 6.91
C ILE A 99 -1.46 1.71 8.43
N LYS A 100 -0.37 1.16 8.99
CA LYS A 100 -0.08 1.36 10.42
C LYS A 100 0.31 2.84 10.58
N ILE A 101 -0.57 3.60 11.23
CA ILE A 101 -0.26 4.89 11.88
C ILE A 101 0.59 4.59 13.11
#